data_AF-A0A348WEQ5-F1
#
_entry.id   AF-A0A348WEQ5-F1
#
_cell.length_a   1.000
_cell.length_b   1.000
_cell.length_c   1.000
_cell.angle_alpha   90.00
_cell.angle_beta   90.00
_cell.angle_gamma   90.00
#
_symmetry.space_group_name_H-M   'P 1'
#
loop_
_entity.id
_entity.type
_entity.pdbx_description
1 polymer ?
#
loop_
_entity_poly.entity_id
_entity_poly.type
_entity_poly.pdbx_seq_one_letter_code
_entity_poly.pdbx_strand_id
1 'polypeptide(L)'
;GDTPEAMRAKVARHRAQGFKGHSIKIGASEAEGGPALDAERITACLADRQPGEWYLADANNGLTVEHALRMLSLLPPGLDIVLEAPCASWAETKSLRARCTLPLLLDELIQTEADLIAAIRDDLCDGVGLKV
;
A
#
# COMPACT_ATOMS: atom_id res chain seq x y z
N GLY A 1 -14.45 1.96 -4.81
CA GLY A 1 -14.01 1.79 -3.39
C GLY A 1 -14.68 2.82 -2.47
N ASP A 2 -14.46 2.75 -1.14
CA ASP A 2 -14.96 3.74 -0.17
C ASP A 2 -14.37 5.15 -0.41
N THR A 3 -15.00 6.21 0.11
CA THR A 3 -14.46 7.59 0.06
C THR A 3 -13.36 7.81 1.10
N PRO A 4 -12.46 8.81 0.93
CA PRO A 4 -11.44 9.14 1.92
C PRO A 4 -12.00 9.36 3.34
N GLU A 5 -13.12 10.06 3.47
CA GLU A 5 -13.76 10.35 4.76
C GLU A 5 -14.32 9.08 5.42
N ALA A 6 -14.94 8.21 4.63
CA ALA A 6 -15.48 6.95 5.13
C ALA A 6 -14.35 6.03 5.64
N MET A 7 -13.22 5.98 4.92
CA MET A 7 -12.04 5.22 5.33
C MET A 7 -11.41 5.79 6.60
N ARG A 8 -11.26 7.12 6.71
CA ARG A 8 -10.79 7.80 7.94
C ARG A 8 -11.68 7.49 9.14
N ALA A 9 -13.00 7.56 8.97
CA ALA A 9 -13.96 7.22 10.02
C ALA A 9 -13.85 5.75 10.46
N LYS A 10 -13.61 4.83 9.52
CA LYS A 10 -13.40 3.41 9.81
C LYS A 10 -12.10 3.18 10.60
N VAL A 11 -11.00 3.85 10.23
CA VAL A 11 -9.75 3.85 11.01
C VAL A 11 -10.00 4.36 12.43
N ALA A 12 -10.68 5.50 12.59
CA ALA A 12 -11.01 6.06 13.90
C ALA A 12 -11.84 5.11 14.77
N ARG A 13 -12.82 4.42 14.17
CA ARG A 13 -13.62 3.40 14.86
C ARG A 13 -12.78 2.22 15.33
N HIS A 14 -11.90 1.67 14.48
CA HIS A 14 -11.01 0.57 14.87
C HIS A 14 -10.00 1.02 15.93
N ARG A 15 -9.45 2.23 15.82
CA ARG A 15 -8.60 2.82 16.87
C ARG A 15 -9.31 2.88 18.22
N ALA A 16 -10.58 3.30 18.25
CA ALA A 16 -11.38 3.34 19.49
C ALA A 16 -11.60 1.95 20.12
N GLN A 17 -11.46 0.88 19.33
CA GLN A 17 -11.51 -0.52 19.78
C GLN A 17 -10.13 -1.05 20.20
N GLY A 18 -9.07 -0.25 20.10
CA GLY A 18 -7.71 -0.62 20.49
C GLY A 18 -6.84 -1.21 19.38
N PHE A 19 -7.32 -1.27 18.13
CA PHE A 19 -6.49 -1.70 17.01
C PHE A 19 -5.33 -0.72 16.78
N LYS A 20 -4.16 -1.27 16.47
CA LYS A 20 -2.93 -0.51 16.18
C LYS A 20 -2.45 -0.63 14.74
N GLY A 21 -2.86 -1.69 14.03
CA GLY A 21 -2.55 -1.90 12.62
C GLY A 21 -3.77 -1.65 11.75
N HIS A 22 -3.56 -0.96 10.62
CA HIS A 22 -4.61 -0.67 9.65
C HIS A 22 -4.16 -1.04 8.24
N SER A 23 -4.70 -2.13 7.68
CA SER A 23 -4.63 -2.40 6.24
C SER A 23 -5.76 -1.63 5.55
N ILE A 24 -5.39 -0.69 4.69
CA ILE A 24 -6.28 0.18 3.93
C ILE A 24 -6.20 -0.18 2.45
N LYS A 25 -7.35 -0.32 1.79
CA LYS A 25 -7.42 -0.77 0.39
C LYS A 25 -7.35 0.41 -0.58
N ILE A 26 -6.53 0.28 -1.61
CA ILE A 26 -6.37 1.23 -2.72
C ILE A 26 -6.51 0.52 -4.08
N GLY A 27 -6.46 1.27 -5.18
CA GLY A 27 -6.60 0.73 -6.55
C GLY A 27 -7.85 1.26 -7.25
N ALA A 28 -8.05 2.58 -7.22
CA ALA A 28 -9.13 3.21 -7.97
C ALA A 28 -8.87 3.12 -9.48
N SER A 29 -9.90 2.84 -10.27
CA SER A 29 -9.83 3.05 -11.72
C SER A 29 -9.75 4.55 -12.05
N GLU A 30 -9.25 4.92 -13.24
CA GLU A 30 -9.24 6.32 -13.69
C GLU A 30 -10.66 6.94 -13.68
N ALA A 31 -11.70 6.16 -13.99
CA ALA A 31 -13.09 6.61 -13.95
C ALA A 31 -13.60 6.92 -12.54
N GLU A 32 -13.04 6.28 -11.51
CA GLU A 32 -13.36 6.56 -10.11
C GLU A 32 -12.55 7.74 -9.54
N GLY A 33 -11.50 8.18 -10.22
CA GLY A 33 -10.58 9.24 -9.76
C GLY A 33 -9.10 8.84 -9.74
N GLY A 34 -8.79 7.58 -10.05
CA GLY A 34 -7.43 7.11 -10.31
C GLY A 34 -6.44 7.36 -9.16
N PRO A 35 -5.17 7.66 -9.47
CA PRO A 35 -4.11 7.84 -8.47
C PRO A 35 -4.38 8.94 -7.44
N ALA A 36 -5.11 10.00 -7.84
CA ALA A 36 -5.45 11.09 -6.93
C ALA A 36 -6.37 10.62 -5.82
N LEU A 37 -7.40 9.83 -6.14
CA LEU A 37 -8.30 9.27 -5.14
C LEU A 37 -7.56 8.34 -4.17
N ASP A 38 -6.64 7.52 -4.66
CA ASP A 38 -5.86 6.63 -3.78
C ASP A 38 -4.92 7.43 -2.86
N ALA A 39 -4.28 8.49 -3.35
CA ALA A 39 -3.46 9.39 -2.52
C ALA A 39 -4.30 10.12 -1.45
N GLU A 40 -5.51 10.56 -1.79
CA GLU A 40 -6.46 11.16 -0.84
C GLU A 40 -6.90 10.17 0.24
N ARG A 41 -7.22 8.93 -0.15
CA ARG A 41 -7.59 7.85 0.79
C ARG A 41 -6.47 7.57 1.79
N ILE A 42 -5.23 7.42 1.31
CA ILE A 42 -4.06 7.20 2.17
C ILE A 42 -3.91 8.37 3.13
N THR A 43 -3.91 9.60 2.62
CA THR A 43 -3.75 10.82 3.43
C THR A 43 -4.83 10.94 4.50
N ALA A 44 -6.10 10.66 4.15
CA ALA A 44 -7.22 10.73 5.09
C ALA A 44 -7.11 9.67 6.20
N CYS A 45 -6.69 8.44 5.88
CA CYS A 45 -6.51 7.38 6.87
C CYS A 45 -5.43 7.70 7.92
N LEU A 46 -4.39 8.45 7.54
CA LEU A 46 -3.30 8.84 8.43
C LEU A 46 -3.53 10.19 9.15
N ALA A 47 -4.56 10.95 8.78
CA ALA A 47 -4.77 12.31 9.27
C ALA A 47 -4.89 12.44 10.80
N ASP A 48 -5.34 11.39 11.50
CA ASP A 48 -5.50 11.35 12.96
C ASP A 48 -4.54 10.38 13.66
N ARG A 49 -3.41 10.04 13.00
CA ARG A 49 -2.46 9.04 13.50
C ARG A 49 -2.06 9.30 14.95
N GLN A 50 -2.07 8.24 15.76
CA GLN A 50 -1.60 8.25 17.14
C GLN A 50 -0.26 7.50 17.28
N PRO A 51 0.50 7.76 18.35
CA PRO A 51 1.73 7.02 18.64
C PRO A 51 1.49 5.50 18.70
N GLY A 52 2.40 4.74 18.08
CA GLY A 52 2.38 3.28 18.06
C GLY A 52 1.40 2.66 17.05
N GLU A 53 0.86 3.44 16.12
CA GLU A 53 0.03 2.93 15.02
C GLU A 53 0.84 2.62 13.76
N TRP A 54 0.42 1.59 13.03
CA TRP A 54 1.03 1.08 11.81
C TRP A 54 0.00 1.02 10.67
N TYR A 55 0.41 1.40 9.46
CA TYR A 55 -0.46 1.50 8.29
C TYR A 55 0.13 0.77 7.08
N LEU A 56 -0.74 0.09 6.36
CA LEU A 56 -0.42 -0.69 5.17
C LEU A 56 -1.43 -0.37 4.07
N ALA A 57 -0.98 0.24 2.98
CA ALA A 57 -1.80 0.49 1.79
C ALA A 57 -1.70 -0.70 0.85
N ASP A 58 -2.74 -1.51 0.80
CA ASP A 58 -2.79 -2.74 0.01
C ASP A 58 -3.55 -2.49 -1.30
N ALA A 59 -2.86 -2.71 -2.42
CA ALA A 59 -3.42 -2.57 -3.76
C ALA A 59 -3.83 -3.90 -4.41
N ASN A 60 -3.62 -5.03 -3.74
CA ASN A 60 -3.94 -6.38 -4.21
C ASN A 60 -3.51 -6.64 -5.66
N ASN A 61 -2.25 -6.33 -5.95
CA ASN A 61 -1.61 -6.46 -7.27
C ASN A 61 -2.27 -5.61 -8.38
N GLY A 62 -3.08 -4.61 -8.00
CA GLY A 62 -4.02 -3.94 -8.91
C GLY A 62 -3.50 -2.70 -9.65
N LEU A 63 -2.32 -2.17 -9.33
CA LEU A 63 -1.83 -0.93 -9.94
C LEU A 63 -0.91 -1.23 -11.12
N THR A 64 -1.03 -0.42 -12.17
CA THR A 64 0.07 -0.26 -13.12
C THR A 64 1.22 0.51 -12.46
N VAL A 65 2.43 0.36 -13.00
CA VAL A 65 3.59 1.15 -12.52
C VAL A 65 3.36 2.65 -12.69
N GLU A 66 2.68 3.06 -13.76
CA GLU A 66 2.35 4.48 -14.01
C GLU A 66 1.40 5.03 -12.94
N HIS A 67 0.35 4.27 -12.59
CA HIS A 67 -0.61 4.65 -11.56
C HIS A 67 0.10 4.79 -10.20
N ALA A 68 0.92 3.80 -9.85
CA ALA A 68 1.67 3.80 -8.60
C ALA A 68 2.61 5.01 -8.51
N LEU A 69 3.37 5.32 -9.57
CA LEU A 69 4.27 6.48 -9.58
C LEU A 69 3.52 7.82 -9.46
N ARG A 70 2.37 7.97 -10.13
CA ARG A 70 1.50 9.15 -10.00
C ARG A 70 0.97 9.28 -8.57
N MET A 71 0.48 8.19 -7.99
CA MET A 71 -0.04 8.17 -6.61
C MET A 71 1.08 8.58 -5.63
N LEU A 72 2.27 7.98 -5.74
CA LEU A 72 3.43 8.32 -4.90
C LEU A 72 3.81 9.80 -5.01
N SER A 73 3.74 10.39 -6.21
CA SER A 73 4.03 11.81 -6.42
C SER A 73 2.96 12.75 -5.83
N LEU A 74 1.73 12.27 -5.62
CA LEU A 74 0.62 13.04 -5.07
C LEU A 74 0.53 12.95 -3.55
N LEU A 75 1.20 11.97 -2.93
CA LEU A 75 1.25 11.84 -1.48
C LEU A 75 2.00 13.03 -0.84
N PRO A 76 1.48 13.59 0.26
CA PRO A 76 2.20 14.59 1.01
C PRO A 76 3.46 13.98 1.67
N PRO A 77 4.53 14.77 1.88
CA PRO A 77 5.71 14.29 2.56
C PRO A 77 5.43 13.97 4.04
N GLY A 78 6.20 13.03 4.62
CA GLY A 78 6.17 12.73 6.05
C GLY A 78 5.11 11.74 6.51
N LEU A 79 4.43 11.05 5.58
CA LEU A 79 3.52 9.95 5.91
C LEU A 79 4.29 8.69 6.35
N ASP A 80 3.75 7.99 7.35
CA ASP A 80 4.26 6.71 7.85
C ASP A 80 3.42 5.56 7.30
N ILE A 81 3.78 5.08 6.10
CA ILE A 81 2.97 4.15 5.31
C ILE A 81 3.85 3.09 4.63
N VAL A 82 3.38 1.84 4.63
CA VAL A 82 3.94 0.72 3.86
C VAL A 82 3.03 0.47 2.64
N LEU A 83 3.62 0.18 1.48
CA LEU A 83 2.88 -0.18 0.27
C LEU A 83 2.89 -1.71 0.08
N GLU A 84 1.72 -2.33 0.09
CA GLU A 84 1.52 -3.76 -0.12
C GLU A 84 1.03 -4.05 -1.53
N ALA A 85 1.59 -5.12 -2.13
CA ALA A 85 1.09 -5.73 -3.36
C ALA A 85 0.78 -4.72 -4.47
N PRO A 86 1.74 -3.87 -4.90
CA PRO A 86 1.42 -2.75 -5.79
C PRO A 86 1.02 -3.20 -7.20
N CYS A 87 1.73 -4.17 -7.79
CA CYS A 87 1.62 -4.50 -9.22
C CYS A 87 1.40 -5.99 -9.46
N ALA A 88 0.79 -6.32 -10.60
CA ALA A 88 0.35 -7.67 -10.94
C ALA A 88 1.47 -8.67 -11.27
N SER A 89 2.68 -8.19 -11.55
CA SER A 89 3.78 -9.06 -11.94
C SER A 89 5.10 -8.71 -11.26
N TRP A 90 6.01 -9.68 -11.23
CA TRP A 90 7.37 -9.53 -10.73
C TRP A 90 8.13 -8.40 -11.43
N ALA A 91 8.03 -8.33 -12.77
CA ALA A 91 8.74 -7.37 -13.58
C ALA A 91 8.24 -5.93 -13.33
N GLU A 92 6.92 -5.75 -13.22
CA GLU A 92 6.32 -4.46 -12.89
C GLU A 92 6.68 -4.02 -11.48
N THR A 93 6.61 -4.93 -10.50
CA THR A 93 6.99 -4.65 -9.12
C THR A 93 8.47 -4.26 -9.02
N LYS A 94 9.36 -4.93 -9.75
CA LYS A 94 10.79 -4.59 -9.81
C LYS A 94 11.03 -3.22 -10.46
N SER A 95 10.27 -2.91 -11.51
CA SER A 95 10.28 -1.61 -12.17
C SER A 95 9.85 -0.50 -11.20
N LEU A 96 8.81 -0.73 -10.39
CA LEU A 96 8.36 0.22 -9.37
C LEU A 96 9.38 0.36 -8.22
N ARG A 97 9.92 -0.76 -7.70
CA ARG A 97 10.90 -0.79 -6.60
C ARG A 97 12.08 0.14 -6.86
N ALA A 98 12.61 0.17 -8.08
CA ALA A 98 13.74 1.02 -8.46
C ALA A 98 13.47 2.54 -8.33
N ARG A 99 12.20 2.96 -8.17
CA ARG A 99 11.76 4.36 -8.12
C ARG A 99 10.80 4.64 -6.97
N CYS A 100 10.58 3.68 -6.07
CA CYS A 100 9.75 3.83 -4.88
C CYS A 100 10.64 3.95 -3.65
N THR A 101 10.34 4.91 -2.79
CA THR A 101 11.07 5.15 -1.53
C THR A 101 10.34 4.63 -0.29
N LEU A 102 9.09 4.17 -0.45
CA LEU A 102 8.33 3.56 0.64
C LEU A 102 8.79 2.12 0.86
N PRO A 103 8.64 1.59 2.10
CA PRO A 103 8.75 0.16 2.33
C PRO A 103 7.73 -0.59 1.47
N LEU A 104 8.18 -1.63 0.78
CA LEU A 104 7.33 -2.52 -0.03
C LEU A 104 7.08 -3.84 0.71
N LEU A 105 5.82 -4.28 0.74
CA LEU A 105 5.43 -5.60 1.21
C LEU A 105 4.84 -6.40 0.04
N LEU A 106 5.31 -7.63 -0.17
CA LEU A 106 4.74 -8.52 -1.20
C LEU A 106 3.75 -9.49 -0.58
N ASP A 107 2.65 -9.73 -1.28
CA ASP A 107 1.62 -10.71 -0.89
C ASP A 107 1.41 -11.72 -2.02
N GLU A 108 0.57 -11.44 -3.02
CA GLU A 108 0.16 -12.43 -4.03
C GLU A 108 1.33 -13.00 -4.88
N LEU A 109 2.47 -12.28 -4.94
CA LEU A 109 3.69 -12.69 -5.66
C LEU A 109 4.59 -13.64 -4.86
N ILE A 110 4.31 -13.90 -3.59
CA ILE A 110 5.07 -14.84 -2.76
C ILE A 110 4.16 -16.01 -2.37
N GLN A 111 4.35 -17.16 -3.02
CA GLN A 111 3.58 -18.37 -2.72
C GLN A 111 4.46 -19.55 -2.31
N THR A 112 5.74 -19.52 -2.70
CA THR A 112 6.72 -20.56 -2.41
C THR A 112 7.96 -19.98 -1.75
N GLU A 113 8.77 -20.83 -1.14
CA GLU A 113 10.06 -20.42 -0.58
C GLU A 113 11.01 -19.91 -1.68
N ALA A 114 10.91 -20.47 -2.89
CA ALA A 114 11.69 -20.03 -4.04
C ALA A 114 11.36 -18.58 -4.44
N ASP A 115 10.11 -18.15 -4.30
CA ASP A 115 9.70 -16.77 -4.54
C ASP A 115 10.35 -15.83 -3.53
N LEU A 116 10.39 -16.22 -2.25
CA LEU A 116 11.05 -15.42 -1.20
C LEU A 116 12.56 -15.30 -1.46
N ILE A 117 13.22 -16.39 -1.89
CA ILE A 117 14.64 -16.36 -2.30
C ILE A 117 14.85 -15.44 -3.51
N ALA A 118 13.94 -15.47 -4.50
CA ALA A 118 14.01 -14.57 -5.64
C ALA A 118 13.83 -13.10 -5.21
N ALA A 119 12.93 -12.81 -4.27
CA ALA A 119 12.70 -11.46 -3.76
C ALA A 119 13.93 -10.91 -3.03
N ILE A 120 14.59 -11.76 -2.22
CA ILE A 120 15.86 -11.43 -1.56
C ILE A 120 16.95 -11.12 -2.58
N ARG A 121 17.11 -11.97 -3.61
CA ARG A 121 18.12 -11.76 -4.65
C ARG A 121 17.92 -10.45 -5.40
N ASP A 122 16.67 -10.06 -5.63
CA ASP A 122 16.31 -8.86 -6.37
C ASP A 122 16.18 -7.60 -5.48
N ASP A 123 16.38 -7.72 -4.16
CA ASP A 123 16.10 -6.66 -3.18
C ASP A 123 14.71 -6.02 -3.38
N LEU A 124 13.72 -6.90 -3.60
CA LEU A 124 12.44 -6.50 -4.17
C LEU A 124 11.50 -5.88 -3.12
N CYS A 125 11.62 -6.27 -1.86
CA CYS A 125 10.69 -5.88 -0.80
C CYS A 125 11.31 -5.92 0.59
N ASP A 126 10.63 -5.26 1.52
CA ASP A 126 11.02 -5.07 2.91
C ASP A 126 10.11 -5.86 3.88
N GLY A 127 9.06 -6.49 3.37
CA GLY A 127 8.13 -7.33 4.11
C GLY A 127 7.38 -8.33 3.23
N VAL A 128 6.74 -9.32 3.87
CA VAL A 128 5.93 -10.33 3.20
C VAL A 128 4.61 -10.56 3.94
N GLY A 129 3.51 -10.68 3.20
CA GLY A 129 2.21 -11.08 3.68
C GLY A 129 2.10 -12.60 3.68
N LEU A 130 2.30 -13.25 4.83
CA LEU A 130 2.17 -14.71 4.93
C LEU A 130 0.73 -15.11 5.27
N LYS A 131 0.15 -15.98 4.44
CA LYS A 131 -1.18 -16.57 4.64
C LYS A 131 -1.06 -18.10 4.72
N VAL A 132 -1.79 -18.70 5.66
CA VAL A 132 -1.81 -20.17 5.92
C VAL A 132 -2.80 -20.86 5.01
#